data_AF-A0A2E7TM74-F1
#
_entry.id   AF-A0A2E7TM74-F1
#
_cell.length_a   1.000
_cell.length_b   1.000
_cell.length_c   1.000
_cell.angle_alpha   90.00
_cell.angle_beta   90.00
_cell.angle_gamma   90.00
#
_symmetry.space_group_name_H-M   'P 1'
#
loop_
_entity.id
_entity.type
_entity.pdbx_description
1 polymer ?
#
loop_
_entity_poly.entity_id
_entity_poly.type
_entity_poly.pdbx_seq_one_letter_code
_entity_poly.pdbx_strand_id
1 'polypeptide(L)'
;MGDDEALDDIWADWMAEEGLEIEEEIELTLLETRGTLDMQDGTHAQWMNGDLGVLFTFTSEEVTEILDAWDDAVGGNLMALTSLMNWLQGFTGFLTTCVNAKSDLED
;
A
#
# COMPACT_ATOMS: atom_id res chain seq x y z
N MET A 1 4.40 6.52 -41.00
CA MET A 1 2.98 6.24 -41.26
C MET A 1 2.67 4.76 -41.32
N GLY A 2 3.63 3.84 -41.55
CA GLY A 2 3.33 2.39 -41.55
C GLY A 2 3.57 1.66 -40.22
N ASP A 3 4.41 2.20 -39.32
CA ASP A 3 4.77 1.50 -38.07
C ASP A 3 3.71 1.65 -36.96
N ASP A 4 2.99 2.79 -36.91
CA ASP A 4 1.95 3.03 -35.90
C ASP A 4 0.69 2.19 -36.18
N GLU A 5 0.27 2.06 -37.44
CA GLU A 5 -0.87 1.20 -37.83
C GLU A 5 -0.58 -0.29 -37.55
N ALA A 6 0.65 -0.74 -37.78
CA ALA A 6 1.05 -2.11 -37.47
C ALA A 6 1.08 -2.38 -35.95
N LEU A 7 1.44 -1.37 -35.15
CA LEU A 7 1.42 -1.48 -33.70
C LEU A 7 -0.03 -1.52 -33.18
N ASP A 8 -0.92 -0.69 -33.72
CA ASP A 8 -2.33 -0.65 -33.37
C ASP A 8 -3.03 -1.98 -33.71
N ASP A 9 -2.72 -2.59 -34.86
CA ASP A 9 -3.27 -3.90 -35.25
C ASP A 9 -2.77 -5.02 -34.31
N ILE A 10 -1.47 -5.04 -33.98
CA ILE A 10 -0.91 -6.02 -33.03
C ILE A 10 -1.53 -5.84 -31.63
N TRP A 11 -1.71 -4.60 -31.20
CA TRP A 11 -2.33 -4.29 -29.91
C TRP A 11 -3.80 -4.69 -29.88
N ALA A 12 -4.54 -4.45 -30.98
CA ALA A 12 -5.94 -4.85 -31.11
C ALA A 12 -6.11 -6.38 -31.10
N ASP A 13 -5.25 -7.11 -31.82
CA ASP A 13 -5.27 -8.58 -31.83
C ASP A 13 -4.93 -9.15 -30.44
N TRP A 14 -3.93 -8.59 -29.76
CA TRP A 14 -3.58 -9.00 -28.40
C TRP A 14 -4.68 -8.68 -27.38
N MET A 15 -5.32 -7.50 -27.46
CA MET A 15 -6.47 -7.16 -26.61
C MET A 15 -7.68 -8.07 -26.88
N ALA A 16 -7.85 -8.55 -28.11
CA ALA A 16 -8.92 -9.46 -28.47
C ALA A 16 -8.66 -10.90 -28.00
N GLU A 17 -7.40 -11.34 -27.91
CA GLU A 17 -7.03 -12.69 -27.47
C GLU A 17 -6.86 -12.80 -25.94
N GLU A 18 -6.18 -11.84 -25.31
CA GLU A 18 -5.78 -11.91 -23.89
C GLU A 18 -6.28 -10.70 -23.07
N GLY A 19 -6.73 -9.63 -23.74
CA GLY A 19 -7.07 -8.37 -23.07
C GLY A 19 -8.21 -8.46 -22.07
N LEU A 20 -9.20 -9.33 -22.30
CA LEU A 20 -10.30 -9.54 -21.34
C LEU A 20 -9.84 -10.19 -20.04
N GLU A 21 -8.92 -11.15 -20.12
CA GLU A 21 -8.38 -11.85 -18.94
C GLU A 21 -7.48 -10.91 -18.11
N ILE A 22 -6.74 -10.04 -18.79
CA ILE A 22 -5.91 -8.99 -18.17
C ILE A 22 -6.78 -7.88 -17.57
N GLU A 23 -7.85 -7.45 -18.25
CA GLU A 23 -8.80 -6.49 -17.69
C GLU A 23 -9.44 -7.04 -16.41
N GLU A 24 -9.83 -8.31 -16.41
CA GLU A 24 -10.40 -8.98 -15.23
C GLU A 24 -9.36 -9.13 -14.10
N GLU A 25 -8.11 -9.47 -14.42
CA GLU A 25 -6.99 -9.53 -13.45
C GLU A 25 -6.68 -8.15 -12.84
N ILE A 26 -6.66 -7.10 -13.66
CA ILE A 26 -6.46 -5.72 -13.21
C ILE A 26 -7.63 -5.27 -12.34
N GLU A 27 -8.87 -5.53 -12.75
CA GLU A 27 -10.06 -5.17 -11.98
C GLU A 27 -10.09 -5.89 -10.63
N LEU A 28 -9.83 -7.20 -10.60
CA LEU A 28 -9.69 -7.99 -9.37
C LEU A 28 -8.61 -7.41 -8.47
N THR A 29 -7.41 -7.19 -9.00
CA THR A 29 -6.29 -6.63 -8.21
C THR A 29 -6.63 -5.24 -7.63
N LEU A 30 -7.30 -4.38 -8.41
CA LEU A 30 -7.72 -3.06 -7.95
C LEU A 30 -8.83 -3.15 -6.89
N LEU A 31 -9.76 -4.09 -7.01
CA LEU A 31 -10.79 -4.33 -6.00
C LEU A 31 -10.21 -4.90 -4.71
N GLU A 32 -9.25 -5.84 -4.83
CA GLU A 32 -8.51 -6.46 -3.71
C GLU A 32 -7.68 -5.43 -2.95
N THR A 33 -7.04 -4.51 -3.66
CA THR A 33 -6.13 -3.50 -3.07
C THR A 33 -6.81 -2.18 -2.73
N ARG A 34 -8.11 -2.01 -3.02
CA ARG A 34 -8.87 -0.77 -2.81
C ARG A 34 -8.83 -0.25 -1.37
N GLY A 35 -8.64 -1.13 -0.39
CA GLY A 35 -8.53 -0.78 1.03
C GLY A 35 -7.09 -0.61 1.56
N THR A 36 -6.08 -0.95 0.75
CA THR A 36 -4.66 -0.93 1.12
C THR A 36 -3.82 0.02 0.26
N LEU A 37 -4.44 0.64 -0.75
CA LEU A 37 -3.84 1.57 -1.68
C LEU A 37 -4.45 2.96 -1.44
N ASP A 38 -3.97 3.65 -0.41
CA ASP A 38 -4.30 5.05 -0.19
C ASP A 38 -3.18 5.94 -0.79
N MET A 39 -3.44 6.47 -1.99
CA MET A 39 -2.50 7.37 -2.66
C MET A 39 -2.40 8.75 -2.00
N GLN A 40 -3.31 9.10 -1.09
CA GLN A 40 -3.35 10.42 -0.45
C GLN A 40 -2.59 10.45 0.88
N ASP A 41 -2.47 9.32 1.58
CA ASP A 41 -1.71 9.21 2.83
C ASP A 41 -0.28 8.68 2.65
N GLY A 42 0.05 8.18 1.44
CA GLY A 42 1.39 7.69 1.10
C GLY A 42 1.77 6.36 1.73
N THR A 43 0.80 5.63 2.29
CA THR A 43 0.99 4.30 2.88
C THR A 43 0.40 3.23 1.96
N HIS A 44 1.23 2.25 1.58
CA HIS A 44 0.81 1.13 0.74
C HIS A 44 1.10 -0.19 1.43
N ALA A 45 0.14 -1.10 1.44
CA ALA A 45 0.33 -2.48 1.89
C ALA A 45 -0.15 -3.50 0.85
N GLN A 46 0.64 -4.54 0.63
CA GLN A 46 0.29 -5.63 -0.27
C GLN A 46 0.83 -6.96 0.26
N TRP A 47 0.00 -7.99 0.18
CA TRP A 47 0.43 -9.37 0.44
C TRP A 47 0.99 -9.99 -0.83
N MET A 48 2.16 -10.63 -0.74
CA MET A 48 2.75 -11.43 -1.82
C MET A 48 3.34 -12.71 -1.26
N ASN A 49 2.96 -13.87 -1.82
CA ASN A 49 3.48 -15.18 -1.44
C ASN A 49 3.43 -15.47 0.07
N GLY A 50 2.44 -14.91 0.78
CA GLY A 50 2.27 -15.06 2.22
C GLY A 50 2.96 -13.99 3.08
N ASP A 51 3.81 -13.14 2.49
CA ASP A 51 4.48 -12.04 3.16
C ASP A 51 3.72 -10.72 2.99
N LEU A 52 3.72 -9.87 4.02
CA LEU A 52 3.15 -8.52 3.96
C LEU A 52 4.26 -7.51 3.66
N GLY A 53 4.21 -6.89 2.49
CA GLY A 53 4.98 -5.70 2.16
C GLY A 53 4.25 -4.44 2.62
N VAL A 54 4.94 -3.55 3.33
CA VAL A 54 4.43 -2.22 3.71
C VAL A 54 5.42 -1.16 3.27
N LEU A 55 4.94 -0.15 2.54
CA LEU A 55 5.67 1.05 2.18
C LEU A 55 5.07 2.22 2.97
N PHE A 56 5.91 2.91 3.72
CA PHE A 56 5.57 4.16 4.38
C PHE A 56 6.25 5.33 3.69
N THR A 57 5.46 6.37 3.42
CA THR A 57 5.98 7.67 2.97
C THR A 57 5.78 8.66 4.09
N PHE A 58 6.85 9.38 4.43
CA PHE A 58 6.83 10.44 5.42
C PHE A 58 7.44 11.70 4.83
N THR A 59 6.94 12.85 5.26
CA THR A 59 7.64 14.12 5.10
C THR A 59 8.86 14.16 6.02
N SER A 60 9.82 15.04 5.70
CA SER A 60 10.99 15.24 6.57
C SER A 60 10.59 15.72 7.97
N GLU A 61 9.49 16.45 8.10
CA GLU A 61 8.99 16.96 9.38
C GLU A 61 8.46 15.80 10.24
N GLU A 62 7.59 14.95 9.69
CA GLU A 62 7.05 13.78 10.39
C GLU A 62 8.15 12.83 10.86
N VAL A 63 9.17 12.58 10.03
CA VAL A 63 10.32 11.75 10.44
C VAL A 63 11.06 12.39 11.61
N THR A 64 11.28 13.71 11.56
CA THR A 64 11.99 14.44 12.63
C THR A 64 11.19 14.39 13.93
N GLU A 65 9.88 14.63 13.88
CA GLU A 65 9.00 14.57 15.05
C GLU A 65 9.00 13.20 15.72
N ILE A 66 8.96 12.11 14.93
CA ILE A 66 9.01 10.74 15.47
C ILE A 66 10.35 10.47 16.15
N LEU A 67 11.47 10.86 15.53
CA LEU A 67 12.81 10.65 16.07
C LEU A 67 13.06 11.48 17.33
N ASP A 68 12.66 12.75 17.33
CA ASP A 68 12.79 13.63 18.49
C ASP A 68 11.93 13.13 19.65
N ALA A 69 10.69 12.68 19.37
CA ALA A 69 9.84 12.08 20.39
C ALA A 69 10.46 10.80 20.97
N TRP A 70 11.14 9.98 20.16
CA TRP A 70 11.85 8.80 20.63
C TRP A 70 13.00 9.15 21.57
N ASP A 71 13.86 10.08 21.19
CA ASP A 71 14.99 10.49 22.02
C ASP A 71 14.51 11.12 23.34
N ASP A 72 13.48 11.96 23.31
CA ASP A 72 12.85 12.54 24.49
C ASP A 72 12.25 11.47 25.41
N ALA A 73 11.57 10.46 24.83
CA ALA A 73 10.98 9.36 25.58
C ALA A 73 12.05 8.52 26.29
N VAL A 74 13.16 8.21 25.61
CA VAL A 74 14.34 7.55 26.19
C VAL A 74 14.94 8.40 27.31
N GLY A 75 14.91 9.73 27.16
CA GLY A 75 15.28 10.70 28.19
C GLY A 75 14.34 10.78 29.40
N GLY A 76 13.22 10.04 29.38
CA GLY A 76 12.24 9.97 30.46
C GLY A 76 11.04 10.90 30.31
N ASN A 77 10.87 11.54 29.14
CA ASN A 77 9.70 12.37 28.87
C ASN A 77 8.47 11.50 28.61
N LEU A 78 7.58 11.41 29.61
CA LEU A 78 6.36 10.61 29.54
C LEU A 78 5.36 11.10 28.47
N MET A 79 5.35 12.39 28.13
CA MET A 79 4.45 12.90 27.09
C MET A 79 4.93 12.47 25.70
N ALA A 80 6.24 12.53 25.45
CA ALA A 80 6.84 12.01 24.22
C ALA A 80 6.61 10.50 24.07
N LEU A 81 6.79 9.74 25.17
CA LEU A 81 6.46 8.31 25.19
C LEU A 81 4.99 8.06 24.85
N THR A 82 4.08 8.83 25.42
CA THR A 82 2.64 8.70 25.13
C THR A 82 2.34 8.98 23.66
N SER A 83 2.98 9.98 23.06
CA SER A 83 2.82 10.30 21.64
C SER A 83 3.25 9.12 20.75
N LEU A 84 4.42 8.53 21.02
CA LEU A 84 4.90 7.34 20.30
C LEU A 84 3.98 6.14 20.48
N MET A 85 3.47 5.92 21.69
CA MET A 85 2.53 4.83 21.96
C MET A 85 1.24 4.99 21.15
N ASN A 86 0.73 6.22 21.01
CA ASN A 86 -0.44 6.49 20.17
C ASN A 86 -0.13 6.22 18.68
N TRP A 87 1.05 6.63 18.20
CA TRP A 87 1.47 6.35 16.83
C TRP A 87 1.59 4.83 16.58
N LEU A 88 2.24 4.11 17.50
CA LEU A 88 2.36 2.64 17.44
C LEU A 88 0.99 1.96 17.49
N GLN A 89 0.05 2.47 18.29
CA GLN A 89 -1.32 1.96 18.32
C GLN A 89 -1.99 2.10 16.95
N GLY A 90 -1.84 3.25 16.29
CA GLY A 90 -2.30 3.46 14.91
C GLY A 90 -1.70 2.44 13.93
N PHE A 91 -0.38 2.25 13.98
CA PHE A 91 0.31 1.26 13.14
C PHE A 91 -0.18 -0.18 13.39
N THR A 92 -0.39 -0.58 14.65
CA THR A 92 -0.95 -1.92 14.94
C THR A 92 -2.39 -2.08 14.45
N GLY A 93 -3.18 -1.00 14.48
CA GLY A 93 -4.53 -0.98 13.90
C GLY A 93 -4.48 -1.19 12.38
N PHE A 94 -3.57 -0.49 11.69
CA PHE A 94 -3.33 -0.69 10.26
C PHE A 94 -2.94 -2.13 9.93
N LEU A 95 -1.97 -2.72 10.65
CA LEU A 95 -1.58 -4.12 10.44
C LEU A 95 -2.75 -5.10 10.65
N THR A 96 -3.62 -4.82 11.62
CA THR A 96 -4.84 -5.62 11.85
C THR A 96 -5.76 -5.56 10.64
N THR A 97 -5.96 -4.38 10.07
CA THR A 97 -6.74 -4.22 8.83
C THR A 97 -6.11 -5.00 7.67
N CYS A 98 -4.79 -4.96 7.51
CA CYS A 98 -4.10 -5.74 6.47
C CYS A 98 -4.30 -7.25 6.64
N VAL A 99 -4.26 -7.76 7.87
CA VAL A 99 -4.49 -9.19 8.15
C VAL A 99 -5.94 -9.59 7.86
N ASN A 100 -6.90 -8.79 8.28
CA ASN A 100 -8.32 -9.08 8.04
C ASN A 100 -8.64 -9.03 6.54
N ALA A 101 -8.10 -8.05 5.82
CA ALA A 101 -8.25 -7.95 4.37
C ALA A 101 -7.71 -9.19 3.63
N LYS A 102 -6.63 -9.81 4.13
CA LYS A 102 -6.15 -11.09 3.58
C LYS A 102 -7.11 -12.24 3.85
N SER A 103 -7.66 -12.32 5.07
CA SER A 103 -8.61 -13.38 5.43
C SER A 103 -9.87 -13.33 4.57
N ASP A 104 -10.39 -12.13 4.31
CA ASP A 104 -11.58 -11.93 3.48
C ASP A 104 -11.35 -12.31 2.00
N LEU A 105 -10.10 -12.44 1.56
CA LEU A 105 -9.72 -12.89 0.20
C LEU A 105 -9.49 -14.41 0.11
N GLU A 106 -9.29 -15.08 1.25
CA GLU A 106 -9.08 -16.53 1.33
C GLU A 106 -10.38 -17.31 1.58
N ASP A 107 -11.49 -16.63 1.88
CA ASP A 107 -12.86 -17.17 2.12
C ASP A 107 -13.77 -17.05 0.88
#